data_AF-A0A2N5EC14-F1
#
_entry.id   AF-A0A2N5EC14-F1
#
_cell.length_a   1.000
_cell.length_b   1.000
_cell.length_c   1.000
_cell.angle_alpha   90.00
_cell.angle_beta   90.00
_cell.angle_gamma   90.00
#
_symmetry.space_group_name_H-M   'P 1'
#
loop_
_entity.id
_entity.type
_entity.pdbx_description
1 polymer ?
#
loop_
_entity_poly.entity_id
_entity_poly.type
_entity_poly.pdbx_seq_one_letter_code
_entity_poly.pdbx_strand_id
1 'polypeptide(L)'
;MNGFLKTLNNIRTLRTQAREVNLSTLEEILQKLTTIVEERREEETSQKQQQEEHAARLKEYLSLMQEDGIDPAELLALTESKAGRKTRTPRPAKYQFVDENGDTKTWTGQGRTPKPIKLALDAGKSLDDFAL
;
A
#
# COMPACT_ATOMS: atom_id res chain seq x y z
N MET A 1 14.91 5.64 12.59
CA MET A 1 15.70 4.76 13.49
C MET A 1 14.96 4.61 14.80
N ASN A 2 14.78 3.37 15.26
CA ASN A 2 14.17 3.08 16.57
C ASN A 2 14.96 3.79 17.70
N GLY A 3 14.27 4.30 18.73
CA GLY A 3 14.89 5.07 19.81
C GLY A 3 16.03 4.33 20.52
N PHE A 4 15.91 3.01 20.64
CA PHE A 4 16.92 2.13 21.21
C PHE A 4 18.22 2.03 20.38
N LEU A 5 18.11 1.97 19.05
CA LEU A 5 19.31 1.95 18.19
C LEU A 5 20.03 3.30 18.21
N LYS A 6 19.30 4.40 18.42
CA LYS A 6 19.89 5.73 18.57
C LYS A 6 20.74 5.83 19.84
N THR A 7 20.32 5.21 20.94
CA THR A 7 21.12 5.14 22.18
C THR A 7 22.34 4.24 22.04
N LEU A 8 22.25 3.14 21.26
CA LEU A 8 23.40 2.29 20.90
C LEU A 8 24.36 2.95 19.90
N ASN A 9 23.94 3.97 19.16
CA ASN A 9 24.85 4.69 18.27
C ASN A 9 25.73 5.70 19.04
N ASN A 10 25.26 6.20 20.18
CA ASN A 10 26.00 7.17 20.98
C ASN A 10 26.95 6.49 21.97
N ILE A 11 28.25 6.59 21.69
CA ILE A 11 29.30 5.95 22.49
C ILE A 11 29.35 6.45 23.94
N ARG A 12 28.94 7.69 24.23
CA ARG A 12 28.96 8.23 25.60
C ARG A 12 27.90 7.54 26.46
N THR A 13 26.68 7.39 25.95
CA THR A 13 25.60 6.70 26.65
C THR A 13 25.88 5.21 26.80
N LEU A 14 26.44 4.60 25.74
CA LEU A 14 26.87 3.19 25.76
C LEU A 14 27.92 2.92 26.83
N ARG A 15 28.93 3.79 26.97
CA ARG A 15 29.96 3.63 28.02
C ARG A 15 29.39 3.74 29.41
N THR A 16 28.42 4.62 29.64
CA THR A 16 27.76 4.72 30.96
C THR A 16 27.02 3.43 31.28
N GLN A 17 26.23 2.90 30.34
CA GLN A 17 25.48 1.65 30.50
C GLN A 17 26.40 0.43 30.64
N ALA A 18 27.49 0.37 29.87
CA ALA A 18 28.44 -0.74 29.89
C ALA A 18 29.20 -0.86 31.23
N ARG A 19 29.30 0.21 32.03
CA ARG A 19 29.93 0.15 33.37
C ARG A 19 29.10 -0.64 34.38
N GLU A 20 27.80 -0.73 34.16
CA GLU A 20 26.86 -1.45 35.03
C GLU A 20 26.76 -2.94 34.66
N VAL A 21 27.44 -3.35 33.59
CA VAL A 21 27.39 -4.71 33.04
C VAL A 21 28.78 -5.36 33.12
N ASN A 22 28.80 -6.66 33.39
CA ASN A 22 29.98 -7.50 33.41
C ASN A 22 30.58 -7.68 32.00
N LEU A 23 31.91 -7.83 31.93
CA LEU A 23 32.66 -7.97 30.68
C LEU A 23 32.16 -9.14 29.81
N SER A 24 31.91 -10.30 30.42
CA SER A 24 31.41 -11.49 29.70
C SER A 24 30.09 -11.22 28.96
N THR A 25 29.16 -10.48 29.58
CA THR A 25 27.89 -10.16 28.93
C THR A 25 28.07 -9.11 27.82
N LEU A 26 29.05 -8.19 27.95
CA LEU A 26 29.40 -7.27 26.86
C LEU A 26 29.98 -8.03 25.64
N GLU A 27 30.79 -9.06 25.87
CA GLU A 27 31.32 -9.92 24.81
C GLU A 27 30.21 -10.71 24.11
N GLU A 28 29.25 -11.27 24.85
CA GLU A 28 28.08 -11.94 24.27
C GLU A 28 27.22 -10.98 23.42
N ILE A 29 27.01 -9.74 23.90
CA ILE A 29 26.28 -8.72 23.14
C ILE A 29 27.03 -8.37 21.85
N LEU A 30 28.36 -8.22 21.92
CA LEU A 30 29.20 -7.96 20.75
C LEU A 30 29.10 -9.10 19.75
N GLN A 31 29.18 -10.35 20.20
CA GLN A 31 29.06 -11.52 19.33
C GLN A 31 27.71 -11.53 18.61
N LYS A 32 26.60 -11.35 19.35
CA LYS A 32 25.25 -11.28 18.76
C LYS A 32 25.12 -10.15 17.75
N LEU A 33 25.65 -8.96 18.07
CA LEU A 33 25.62 -7.82 17.17
C LEU A 33 26.45 -8.08 15.91
N THR A 34 27.59 -8.77 16.04
CA THR A 34 28.45 -9.15 14.91
C THR A 34 27.72 -10.10 13.98
N THR A 35 27.08 -11.15 14.51
CA THR A 35 26.24 -12.07 13.72
C THR A 35 25.14 -11.33 12.97
N ILE A 36 24.41 -10.42 13.64
CA ILE A 36 23.35 -9.62 12.99
C ILE A 36 23.93 -8.75 11.86
N VAL A 37 25.11 -8.16 12.06
CA VAL A 37 25.75 -7.34 11.03
C VAL A 37 26.21 -8.18 9.84
N GLU A 38 26.72 -9.38 10.08
CA GLU A 38 27.11 -10.33 9.03
C GLU A 38 25.90 -10.78 8.20
N GLU A 39 24.81 -11.20 8.87
CA GLU A 39 23.54 -11.54 8.21
C GLU A 39 23.04 -10.39 7.32
N ARG A 40 23.05 -9.15 7.83
CA ARG A 40 22.65 -7.97 7.05
C ARG A 40 23.57 -7.69 5.87
N ARG A 41 24.88 -7.90 6.01
CA ARG A 41 25.84 -7.75 4.90
C ARG A 41 25.61 -8.81 3.82
N GLU A 42 25.31 -10.03 4.21
CA GLU A 42 24.97 -11.11 3.27
C GLU A 42 23.64 -10.84 2.55
N GLU A 43 22.63 -10.37 3.27
CA GLU A 43 21.36 -9.91 2.67
C GLU A 43 21.58 -8.77 1.67
N GLU A 44 22.36 -7.74 2.04
CA GLU A 44 22.63 -6.62 1.14
C GLU A 44 23.45 -7.03 -0.09
N THR A 45 24.45 -7.90 0.08
CA THR A 45 25.25 -8.39 -1.05
C THR A 45 24.45 -9.29 -1.97
N SER A 46 23.64 -10.20 -1.44
CA SER A 46 22.74 -11.05 -2.25
C SER A 46 21.66 -10.25 -2.96
N GLN A 47 21.05 -9.26 -2.31
CA GLN A 47 20.10 -8.35 -2.97
C GLN A 47 20.77 -7.54 -4.07
N LYS A 48 21.97 -7.03 -3.84
CA LYS A 48 22.74 -6.31 -4.85
C LYS A 48 23.08 -7.21 -6.04
N GLN A 49 23.53 -8.44 -5.79
CA GLN A 49 23.80 -9.42 -6.84
C GLN A 49 22.53 -9.75 -7.64
N GLN A 50 21.39 -9.98 -6.99
CA GLN A 50 20.13 -10.24 -7.68
C GLN A 50 19.69 -9.04 -8.54
N GLN A 51 19.88 -7.81 -8.05
CA GLN A 51 19.59 -6.60 -8.83
C GLN A 51 20.54 -6.45 -10.03
N GLU A 52 21.84 -6.73 -9.85
CA GLU A 52 22.83 -6.71 -10.92
C GLU A 52 22.57 -7.79 -11.97
N GLU A 53 22.24 -9.02 -11.56
CA GLU A 53 21.84 -10.11 -12.46
C GLU A 53 20.57 -9.76 -13.23
N HIS A 54 19.56 -9.21 -12.55
CA HIS A 54 18.32 -8.80 -13.21
C HIS A 54 18.58 -7.66 -14.22
N ALA A 55 19.38 -6.66 -13.84
CA ALA A 55 19.76 -5.57 -14.74
C ALA A 55 20.60 -6.06 -15.93
N ALA A 56 21.52 -7.02 -15.71
CA ALA A 56 22.32 -7.63 -16.75
C ALA A 56 21.43 -8.40 -17.75
N ARG A 57 20.49 -9.22 -17.23
CA ARG A 57 19.50 -9.92 -18.08
C ARG A 57 18.64 -8.94 -18.88
N LEU A 58 18.14 -7.88 -18.26
CA LEU A 58 17.37 -6.85 -18.97
C LEU A 58 18.19 -6.21 -20.10
N LYS A 59 19.46 -5.93 -19.85
CA LYS A 59 20.37 -5.37 -20.86
C LYS A 59 20.62 -6.35 -22.01
N GLU A 60 20.78 -7.64 -21.69
CA GLU A 60 20.92 -8.70 -22.70
C GLU A 60 19.65 -8.80 -23.57
N TYR A 61 18.47 -8.80 -22.96
CA TYR A 61 17.19 -8.78 -23.69
C TYR A 61 17.05 -7.52 -24.55
N LEU A 62 17.44 -6.35 -24.06
CA LEU A 62 17.43 -5.12 -24.85
C LEU A 62 18.36 -5.21 -26.07
N SER A 63 19.54 -5.83 -25.93
CA SER A 63 20.46 -6.04 -27.05
C SER A 63 19.84 -6.95 -28.11
N LEU A 64 19.25 -8.07 -27.69
CA LEU A 64 18.56 -9.01 -28.60
C LEU A 64 17.37 -8.33 -29.31
N MET A 65 16.56 -7.55 -28.60
CA MET A 65 15.45 -6.80 -29.21
C MET A 65 15.95 -5.80 -30.25
N GLN A 66 17.07 -5.11 -29.98
CA GLN A 66 17.68 -4.19 -30.94
C GLN A 66 18.23 -4.92 -32.17
N GLU A 67 18.83 -6.10 -32.00
CA GLU A 67 19.29 -6.95 -33.11
C GLU A 67 18.12 -7.40 -34.00
N ASP A 68 16.98 -7.74 -33.39
CA ASP A 68 15.75 -8.08 -34.09
C ASP A 68 15.01 -6.86 -34.68
N GLY A 69 15.51 -5.64 -34.42
CA GLY A 69 14.92 -4.39 -34.91
C GLY A 69 13.62 -3.98 -34.20
N ILE A 70 13.36 -4.54 -33.02
CA ILE A 70 12.17 -4.29 -32.21
C ILE A 70 12.48 -3.20 -31.18
N ASP A 71 11.76 -2.07 -31.26
CA ASP A 71 11.84 -1.02 -30.24
C ASP A 71 11.02 -1.44 -29.00
N PRO A 72 11.58 -1.43 -27.78
CA PRO A 72 10.85 -1.68 -26.53
C PRO A 72 9.57 -0.84 -26.38
N ALA A 73 9.51 0.35 -26.97
CA ALA A 73 8.31 1.20 -26.94
C ALA A 73 7.13 0.60 -27.71
N GLU A 74 7.37 -0.13 -28.80
CA GLU A 74 6.31 -0.78 -29.58
C GLU A 74 5.68 -1.95 -28.80
N LEU A 75 6.49 -2.67 -28.00
CA LEU A 75 6.00 -3.72 -27.11
C LEU A 75 5.12 -3.15 -26.00
N LEU A 76 5.50 -2.02 -25.40
CA LEU A 76 4.68 -1.34 -24.39
C LEU A 76 3.33 -0.90 -24.96
N ALA A 77 3.31 -0.31 -26.15
CA ALA A 77 2.09 0.11 -26.84
C ALA A 77 1.13 -1.07 -27.12
N LEU A 78 1.66 -2.25 -27.43
CA LEU A 78 0.85 -3.47 -27.59
C LEU A 78 0.19 -3.90 -26.27
N THR A 79 0.87 -3.73 -25.13
CA THR A 79 0.34 -4.11 -23.80
C THR A 79 -0.66 -3.11 -23.22
N GLU A 80 -0.50 -1.82 -23.49
CA GLU A 80 -1.40 -0.75 -23.03
C GLU A 80 -2.75 -0.73 -23.76
N SER A 81 -2.87 -1.45 -24.88
CA SER A 81 -4.11 -1.55 -25.67
C SER A 81 -5.26 -2.32 -24.97
N LYS A 82 -5.06 -2.87 -23.76
CA LYS A 82 -6.15 -3.37 -22.92
C LYS A 82 -6.92 -2.21 -22.28
N ALA A 83 -7.80 -1.63 -23.10
CA ALA A 83 -8.82 -0.64 -22.79
C ALA A 83 -9.24 -0.59 -21.31
N GLY A 84 -8.90 0.53 -20.66
CA GLY A 84 -9.47 0.90 -19.37
C GLY A 84 -10.99 0.81 -19.41
N ARG A 85 -11.55 -0.02 -18.55
CA ARG A 85 -12.99 -0.15 -18.34
C ARG A 85 -13.52 1.22 -17.93
N LYS A 86 -14.20 1.93 -18.84
CA LYS A 86 -14.80 3.25 -18.56
C LYS A 86 -15.60 3.17 -17.26
N THR A 87 -15.13 3.85 -16.22
CA THR A 87 -15.87 4.04 -14.97
C THR A 87 -17.11 4.84 -15.30
N ARG A 88 -18.28 4.17 -15.24
CA ARG A 88 -19.57 4.83 -15.44
C ARG A 88 -19.77 5.82 -14.30
N THR A 89 -20.07 7.06 -14.63
CA THR A 89 -20.46 8.09 -13.66
C THR A 89 -21.64 7.59 -12.81
N PRO A 90 -21.56 7.68 -11.47
CA PRO A 90 -22.67 7.28 -10.60
C PRO A 90 -23.89 8.16 -10.90
N ARG A 91 -25.06 7.53 -11.05
CA ARG A 91 -26.32 8.24 -11.31
C ARG A 91 -26.66 9.14 -10.11
N PRO A 92 -27.15 10.38 -10.34
CA PRO A 92 -27.52 11.29 -9.27
C PRO A 92 -28.64 10.70 -8.40
N ALA A 93 -28.61 11.01 -7.10
CA ALA A 93 -29.66 10.58 -6.18
C ALA A 93 -30.98 11.29 -6.51
N LYS A 94 -32.09 10.55 -6.50
CA LYS A 94 -33.41 11.02 -6.95
C LYS A 94 -34.33 11.38 -5.77
N TYR A 95 -34.07 10.79 -4.60
CA TYR A 95 -34.90 10.98 -3.41
C TYR A 95 -34.03 11.28 -2.18
N GLN A 96 -34.51 12.10 -1.25
CA GLN A 96 -33.88 12.42 0.03
C GLN A 96 -34.83 12.07 1.18
N PHE A 97 -34.33 11.44 2.23
CA PHE A 97 -35.10 11.05 3.39
C PHE A 97 -34.31 11.25 4.69
N VAL A 98 -35.00 11.46 5.80
CA VAL A 98 -34.40 11.53 7.13
C VAL A 98 -34.48 10.15 7.77
N ASP A 99 -33.36 9.63 8.22
CA ASP A 99 -33.27 8.33 8.89
C ASP A 99 -33.73 8.42 10.36
N GLU A 100 -33.92 7.29 11.02
CA GLU A 100 -34.38 7.22 12.43
C GLU A 100 -33.43 7.94 13.43
N ASN A 101 -32.21 8.23 12.99
CA ASN A 101 -31.18 8.96 13.75
C ASN A 101 -31.17 10.48 13.48
N GLY A 102 -32.10 11.00 12.67
CA GLY A 102 -32.15 12.42 12.31
C GLY A 102 -31.22 12.83 11.16
N ASP A 103 -30.48 11.88 10.57
CA ASP A 103 -29.55 12.14 9.48
C ASP A 103 -30.24 12.13 8.12
N THR A 104 -29.92 13.12 7.28
CA THR A 104 -30.49 13.23 5.94
C THR A 104 -29.68 12.42 4.93
N LYS A 105 -30.29 11.37 4.37
CA LYS A 105 -29.67 10.45 3.38
C LYS A 105 -30.35 10.54 2.03
N THR A 106 -29.62 10.22 0.97
CA THR A 106 -30.12 10.24 -0.40
C THR A 106 -30.19 8.84 -1.01
N TRP A 107 -31.21 8.60 -1.83
CA TRP A 107 -31.46 7.33 -2.50
C TRP A 107 -31.67 7.55 -3.99
N THR A 108 -30.98 6.75 -4.80
CA THR A 108 -31.02 6.83 -6.28
C THR A 108 -32.29 6.24 -6.88
N GLY A 109 -33.20 5.69 -6.06
CA GLY A 109 -34.36 4.94 -6.53
C GLY A 109 -34.03 3.56 -7.12
N GLN A 110 -32.76 3.15 -7.06
CA GLN A 110 -32.27 1.87 -7.55
C GLN A 110 -31.92 0.96 -6.37
N GLY A 111 -32.57 -0.21 -6.27
CA GLY A 111 -32.34 -1.19 -5.21
C GLY A 111 -33.45 -1.21 -4.15
N ARG A 112 -33.15 -1.73 -2.95
CA ARG A 112 -34.14 -1.86 -1.87
C ARG A 112 -34.56 -0.49 -1.36
N THR A 113 -35.87 -0.25 -1.29
CA THR A 113 -36.44 0.99 -0.74
C THR A 113 -36.04 1.17 0.72
N PRO A 114 -35.46 2.32 1.10
CA PRO A 114 -35.12 2.62 2.49
C PRO A 114 -36.34 2.52 3.41
N LYS A 115 -36.15 1.96 4.61
CA LYS A 115 -37.20 1.82 5.64
C LYS A 115 -38.04 3.09 5.86
N PRO A 116 -37.45 4.30 6.00
CA PRO A 116 -38.23 5.53 6.21
C PRO A 116 -39.12 5.91 5.02
N ILE A 117 -38.65 5.71 3.77
CA ILE A 117 -39.50 5.91 2.59
C ILE A 117 -40.62 4.86 2.56
N LYS A 118 -40.30 3.59 2.86
CA LYS A 118 -41.30 2.53 2.92
C LYS A 118 -42.39 2.81 3.96
N LEU A 119 -42.02 3.26 5.15
CA LEU A 119 -42.96 3.61 6.22
C LEU A 119 -43.83 4.81 5.82
N ALA A 120 -43.26 5.79 5.14
CA ALA A 120 -44.02 6.92 4.61
C ALA A 120 -45.00 6.52 3.49
N LEU A 121 -44.60 5.60 2.60
CA LEU A 121 -45.50 5.02 1.59
C LEU A 121 -46.63 4.22 2.24
N ASP A 122 -46.32 3.42 3.26
CA ASP A 122 -47.30 2.63 4.03
C ASP A 122 -48.26 3.56 4.82
N ALA A 123 -47.80 4.75 5.22
CA ALA A 123 -48.62 5.80 5.83
C ALA A 123 -49.43 6.63 4.80
N GLY A 124 -49.42 6.25 3.52
CA GLY A 124 -50.21 6.86 2.44
C GLY A 124 -49.57 8.09 1.78
N LYS A 125 -48.29 8.39 2.05
CA LYS A 125 -47.57 9.46 1.36
C LYS A 125 -47.04 8.98 0.01
N SER A 126 -46.82 9.91 -0.91
CA SER A 126 -46.32 9.58 -2.24
C SER A 126 -44.79 9.53 -2.25
N LEU A 127 -44.22 8.72 -3.15
CA LEU A 127 -42.76 8.64 -3.32
C LEU A 127 -42.18 9.97 -3.82
N ASP A 128 -43.01 10.80 -4.44
CA ASP A 128 -42.67 12.13 -4.97
C ASP A 128 -42.47 13.17 -3.86
N ASP A 129 -43.04 12.97 -2.65
CA ASP A 129 -42.81 13.84 -1.49
C ASP A 129 -41.35 13.77 -0.99
N PHE A 130 -40.61 12.75 -1.42
CA PHE A 130 -39.20 12.55 -1.09
C PHE A 130 -38.29 12.87 -2.26
N ALA A 131 -38.81 13.35 -3.40
CA ALA A 131 -38.00 13.68 -4.57
C ALA A 131 -37.13 14.90 -4.29
N LEU A 132 -35.87 14.85 -4.75
CA LEU A 132 -34.97 16.00 -4.80
C LEU A 132 -35.38 17.00 -5.89
#